data_AF-A0A821HDK8-F1
#
_entry.id   AF-A0A821HDK8-F1
#
_cell.length_a   1.000
_cell.length_b   1.000
_cell.length_c   1.000
_cell.angle_alpha   90.00
_cell.angle_beta   90.00
_cell.angle_gamma   90.00
#
_symmetry.space_group_name_H-M   'P 1'
#
loop_
_entity.id
_entity.type
_entity.pdbx_description
1 polymer ?
#
loop_
_entity_poly.entity_id
_entity_poly.type
_entity_poly.pdbx_seq_one_letter_code
_entity_poly.pdbx_strand_id
1 'polypeptide(L)'
;MSNRRTKHTENNLPAETNEQLSRKRSLSIHASQQTNKKTSALTSKRYKTLLTCVVCSGDAHGYNFDAISCESCKAFFRRNALRPLEKLKCRGNGGCDVSFNIRKRCKRCRLEKCLQTG
;
A
#
# COMPACT_ATOMS: atom_id res chain seq x y z
N MET A 1 -23.79 -46.13 -61.06
CA MET A 1 -22.99 -46.06 -59.82
C MET A 1 -23.93 -45.62 -58.71
N SER A 2 -24.78 -46.51 -58.20
CA SER A 2 -24.61 -47.29 -56.95
C SER A 2 -24.43 -46.46 -55.67
N ASN A 3 -25.42 -46.62 -54.78
CA ASN A 3 -25.33 -46.56 -53.30
C ASN A 3 -25.08 -45.18 -52.63
N ARG A 4 -25.48 -44.89 -51.39
CA ARG A 4 -26.32 -45.52 -50.34
C ARG A 4 -26.20 -44.60 -49.10
N ARG A 5 -27.34 -44.23 -48.50
CA ARG A 5 -27.64 -44.20 -47.05
C ARG A 5 -26.70 -43.46 -46.06
N THR A 6 -27.31 -42.44 -45.42
CA THR A 6 -27.27 -42.04 -43.98
C THR A 6 -25.98 -41.52 -43.36
N LYS A 7 -26.07 -40.42 -42.57
CA LYS A 7 -26.21 -40.47 -41.09
C LYS A 7 -26.17 -39.07 -40.42
N HIS A 8 -27.08 -38.92 -39.44
CA HIS A 8 -27.00 -38.21 -38.15
C HIS A 8 -26.78 -36.68 -38.07
N THR A 9 -27.85 -36.03 -37.59
CA THR A 9 -27.94 -35.03 -36.51
C THR A 9 -26.65 -34.42 -35.96
N GLU A 10 -26.60 -33.10 -35.87
CA GLU A 10 -26.26 -32.39 -34.63
C GLU A 10 -26.73 -30.92 -34.68
N ASN A 11 -27.33 -30.50 -33.57
CA ASN A 11 -27.94 -29.20 -33.30
C ASN A 11 -26.90 -28.16 -32.86
N ASN A 12 -27.36 -26.89 -32.89
CA ASN A 12 -26.93 -25.71 -32.11
C ASN A 12 -26.15 -24.65 -32.90
N LEU A 13 -26.77 -23.49 -33.18
CA LEU A 13 -27.14 -22.36 -32.30
C LEU A 13 -25.95 -21.39 -32.16
N PRO A 14 -26.12 -20.10 -32.56
CA PRO A 14 -25.03 -19.17 -32.75
C PRO A 14 -24.35 -18.77 -31.44
N ALA A 15 -23.03 -18.54 -31.53
CA ALA A 15 -22.18 -18.07 -30.45
C ALA A 15 -22.58 -16.65 -30.00
N GLU A 16 -23.29 -16.56 -28.88
CA GLU A 16 -23.52 -15.30 -28.17
C GLU A 16 -22.32 -14.95 -27.26
N THR A 17 -22.07 -13.65 -27.16
CA THR A 17 -20.84 -12.98 -26.73
C THR A 17 -20.52 -13.06 -25.22
N ASN A 18 -19.23 -13.15 -24.91
CA ASN A 18 -18.60 -13.33 -23.59
C ASN A 18 -18.73 -12.17 -22.57
N GLU A 19 -19.70 -11.27 -22.69
CA GLU A 19 -19.77 -10.08 -21.83
C GLU A 19 -20.76 -10.19 -20.64
N GLN A 20 -21.38 -11.36 -20.39
CA GLN A 20 -22.40 -11.47 -19.34
C GLN A 20 -22.21 -12.55 -18.26
N LEU A 21 -21.09 -13.31 -18.22
CA LEU A 21 -20.90 -14.41 -17.26
C LEU A 21 -20.29 -14.03 -15.88
N SER A 22 -20.11 -12.75 -15.55
CA SER A 22 -19.45 -12.35 -14.28
C SER A 22 -20.37 -12.13 -13.06
N ARG A 23 -21.68 -12.43 -13.12
CA ARG A 23 -22.61 -11.99 -12.05
C ARG A 23 -23.36 -13.05 -11.26
N LYS A 24 -23.27 -14.36 -11.53
CA LYS A 24 -24.04 -15.36 -10.75
C LYS A 24 -23.34 -16.72 -10.62
N ARG A 25 -22.48 -16.86 -9.60
CA ARG A 25 -21.91 -18.10 -8.99
C ARG A 25 -20.69 -17.62 -8.18
N SER A 26 -20.53 -17.75 -6.87
CA SER A 26 -21.04 -18.73 -5.93
C SER A 26 -20.94 -18.16 -4.52
N LEU A 27 -22.06 -18.18 -3.81
CA LEU A 27 -22.07 -18.20 -2.35
C LEU A 27 -21.54 -19.55 -1.86
N SER A 28 -21.01 -19.54 -0.63
CA SER A 28 -20.82 -20.68 0.28
C SER A 28 -19.80 -21.75 -0.11
N ILE A 29 -18.53 -21.57 0.30
CA ILE A 29 -17.74 -22.48 1.16
C ILE A 29 -16.62 -21.61 1.75
N HIS A 30 -16.51 -21.42 3.07
CA HIS A 30 -15.27 -21.11 3.83
C HIS A 30 -15.63 -21.10 5.33
N ALA A 31 -15.93 -22.29 5.88
CA ALA A 31 -15.96 -22.54 7.30
C ALA A 31 -14.57 -22.97 7.77
N SER A 32 -14.19 -22.51 8.97
CA SER A 32 -13.09 -22.99 9.83
C SER A 32 -11.69 -22.39 9.58
N GLN A 33 -11.42 -21.28 10.26
CA GLN A 33 -10.30 -21.14 11.21
C GLN A 33 -10.42 -19.83 12.00
N GLN A 34 -11.02 -19.92 13.19
CA GLN A 34 -11.00 -18.87 14.21
C GLN A 34 -9.61 -18.84 14.85
N THR A 35 -8.91 -17.70 14.74
CA THR A 35 -7.85 -17.34 15.69
C THR A 35 -8.10 -15.92 16.19
N ASN A 36 -8.14 -15.79 17.52
CA ASN A 36 -8.54 -14.60 18.26
C ASN A 36 -7.72 -13.35 17.90
N LYS A 37 -8.39 -12.28 17.42
CA LYS A 37 -7.92 -10.90 17.58
C LYS A 37 -9.02 -10.04 18.21
N LYS A 38 -9.39 -10.39 19.44
CA LYS A 38 -10.06 -9.47 20.38
C LYS A 38 -8.99 -8.75 21.20
N THR A 39 -8.51 -7.61 20.70
CA THR A 39 -7.95 -6.45 21.44
C THR A 39 -7.75 -5.38 20.36
N SER A 40 -8.43 -4.23 20.28
CA SER A 40 -9.05 -3.41 21.30
C SER A 40 -9.99 -2.43 20.59
N ALA A 41 -11.29 -2.70 20.60
CA ALA A 41 -12.28 -1.64 20.55
C ALA A 41 -12.61 -1.28 22.00
N LEU A 42 -12.83 0.00 22.27
CA LEU A 42 -13.26 0.64 23.52
C LEU A 42 -12.16 1.39 24.30
N THR A 43 -12.23 2.71 24.10
CA THR A 43 -12.02 3.74 25.11
C THR A 43 -10.65 3.83 25.75
N SER A 44 -9.90 4.82 25.29
CA SER A 44 -9.57 5.83 26.27
C SER A 44 -9.64 7.20 25.60
N LYS A 45 -10.43 8.11 26.19
CA LYS A 45 -10.07 9.52 26.30
C LYS A 45 -8.70 9.58 27.03
N ARG A 46 -7.67 9.04 26.38
CA ARG A 46 -6.27 9.12 26.79
C ARG A 46 -5.83 10.44 26.23
N TYR A 47 -5.10 11.22 27.01
CA TYR A 47 -4.10 12.10 26.43
C TYR A 47 -3.37 11.26 25.40
N LYS A 48 -3.70 11.46 24.12
CA LYS A 48 -3.06 10.78 23.01
C LYS A 48 -1.63 11.23 23.18
N THR A 49 -0.77 10.39 23.74
CA THR A 49 0.65 10.74 23.86
C THR A 49 1.06 11.02 22.42
N LEU A 50 1.22 12.31 22.10
CA LEU A 50 1.42 12.74 20.72
C LEU A 50 2.83 12.31 20.37
N LEU A 51 2.94 11.10 19.81
CA LEU A 51 4.19 10.61 19.28
C LEU A 51 4.65 11.62 18.24
N THR A 52 5.90 12.05 18.37
CA THR A 52 6.46 13.07 17.48
C THR A 52 7.41 12.38 16.50
N CYS A 53 7.20 12.63 15.21
CA CYS A 53 8.03 12.08 14.14
C CYS A 53 9.47 12.59 14.27
N VAL A 54 10.43 11.70 14.50
CA VAL A 54 11.84 12.08 14.72
C VAL A 54 12.48 12.77 13.50
N VAL A 55 11.91 12.55 12.31
CA VAL A 55 12.39 13.19 11.07
C VAL A 55 11.89 14.62 10.95
N CYS A 56 10.59 14.87 11.16
CA CYS A 56 9.98 16.17 10.81
C CYS A 56 9.16 16.85 11.91
N SER A 57 9.18 16.30 13.10
CA SER A 57 8.48 16.82 14.28
C SER A 57 6.96 16.96 14.12
N GLY A 58 6.37 16.28 13.13
CA GLY A 58 4.91 16.18 12.99
C GLY A 58 4.32 14.99 13.73
N ASP A 59 2.99 14.91 13.76
CA ASP A 59 2.27 13.82 14.39
C ASP A 59 2.66 12.45 13.82
N ALA A 60 3.16 11.58 14.69
CA ALA A 60 3.48 10.20 14.37
C ALA A 60 2.36 9.25 14.79
N HIS A 61 2.27 8.13 14.07
CA HIS A 61 1.26 7.10 14.30
C HIS A 61 1.85 5.80 14.86
N GLY A 62 3.15 5.79 15.15
CA GLY A 62 3.88 4.63 15.67
C GLY A 62 5.29 4.50 15.08
N TYR A 63 5.90 3.34 15.32
CA TYR A 63 7.19 2.96 14.76
C TYR A 63 7.05 2.53 13.30
N ASN A 64 7.97 2.97 12.45
CA ASN A 64 8.12 2.53 11.07
C ASN A 64 9.60 2.45 10.75
N PHE A 65 10.10 1.28 10.33
CA PHE A 65 11.53 1.05 10.10
C PHE A 65 12.35 1.46 11.34
N ASP A 66 11.94 0.93 12.51
CA ASP A 66 12.59 1.14 13.82
C ASP A 66 12.62 2.60 14.35
N ALA A 67 11.98 3.54 13.62
CA ALA A 67 11.88 4.95 14.02
C ALA A 67 10.41 5.39 14.23
N ILE A 68 10.17 6.22 15.25
CA ILE A 68 8.86 6.89 15.43
C ILE A 68 8.68 7.90 14.30
N SER A 69 7.71 7.65 13.39
CA SER A 69 7.55 8.47 12.19
C SER A 69 6.09 8.76 11.84
N CYS A 70 5.86 9.87 11.12
CA CYS A 70 4.57 10.18 10.51
C CYS A 70 4.39 9.45 9.18
N GLU A 71 3.15 9.31 8.73
CA GLU A 71 2.82 8.57 7.50
C GLU A 71 3.52 9.16 6.26
N SER A 72 3.71 10.49 6.24
CA SER A 72 4.40 11.14 5.12
C SER A 72 5.90 10.79 5.06
N CYS A 73 6.56 10.61 6.22
CA CYS A 73 7.98 10.23 6.28
C CYS A 73 8.16 8.75 5.98
N LYS A 74 7.29 7.88 6.51
CA LYS A 74 7.21 6.46 6.14
C LYS A 74 7.09 6.27 4.62
N ALA A 75 6.10 6.91 3.99
CA ALA A 75 5.88 6.78 2.55
C ALA A 75 6.98 7.43 1.70
N PHE A 76 7.64 8.46 2.22
CA PHE A 76 8.80 9.07 1.58
C PHE A 76 10.02 8.14 1.62
N PHE A 77 10.32 7.57 2.79
CA PHE A 77 11.45 6.65 2.97
C PHE A 77 11.30 5.41 2.11
N ARG A 78 10.14 4.74 2.15
CA ARG A 78 9.86 3.57 1.29
C ARG A 78 10.16 3.80 -0.20
N ARG A 79 9.93 5.02 -0.70
CA ARG A 79 10.17 5.37 -2.11
C ARG A 79 11.60 5.77 -2.44
N ASN A 80 12.38 6.16 -1.43
CA ASN A 80 13.67 6.82 -1.66
C ASN A 80 14.85 6.13 -0.94
N ALA A 81 14.62 5.14 -0.06
CA ALA A 81 15.65 4.50 0.76
C ALA A 81 16.85 3.99 -0.07
N LEU A 82 16.61 3.47 -1.27
CA LEU A 82 17.65 2.95 -2.16
C LEU A 82 18.21 3.98 -3.15
N ARG A 83 17.76 5.24 -3.09
CA ARG A 83 18.25 6.29 -3.99
C ARG A 83 19.55 6.88 -3.42
N PRO A 84 20.65 6.91 -4.21
CA PRO A 84 21.87 7.60 -3.80
C PRO A 84 21.61 9.07 -3.49
N LEU A 85 22.18 9.59 -2.39
CA LEU A 85 21.98 10.97 -1.93
C LEU A 85 22.53 11.98 -2.94
N GLU A 86 23.55 11.61 -3.72
CA GLU A 86 24.19 12.39 -4.77
C GLU A 86 23.22 12.67 -5.92
N LYS A 87 22.26 11.76 -6.17
CA LYS A 87 21.22 11.93 -7.20
C LYS A 87 20.07 12.84 -6.74
N LEU A 88 20.04 13.25 -5.47
CA LEU A 88 19.07 14.19 -4.94
C LEU A 88 19.71 15.56 -4.79
N LYS A 89 19.27 16.55 -5.58
CA LYS A 89 19.78 17.92 -5.46
C LYS A 89 19.32 18.57 -4.15
N CYS A 90 20.27 19.06 -3.36
CA CYS A 90 20.01 20.07 -2.34
C CYS A 90 20.18 21.46 -2.96
N ARG A 91 19.30 22.41 -2.61
CA ARG A 91 19.39 23.81 -3.06
C ARG A 91 20.12 24.71 -2.05
N GLY A 92 20.36 24.23 -0.85
CA GLY A 92 21.24 24.85 0.14
C GLY A 92 22.55 24.08 0.25
N ASN A 93 23.20 24.15 1.41
CA ASN A 93 24.53 23.56 1.65
C ASN A 93 24.50 22.25 2.46
N GLY A 94 23.39 21.50 2.36
CA GLY A 94 23.10 20.41 3.31
C GLY A 94 22.45 20.93 4.59
N GLY A 95 22.11 20.04 5.52
CA GLY A 95 21.54 20.41 6.83
C GLY A 95 20.25 21.24 6.77
N CYS A 96 19.45 21.13 5.70
CA CYS A 96 18.19 21.89 5.60
C CYS A 96 17.22 21.50 6.72
N ASP A 97 16.49 22.47 7.27
CA ASP A 97 15.40 22.18 8.21
C ASP A 97 14.34 21.26 7.57
N VAL A 98 14.01 20.19 8.29
CA VAL A 98 13.06 19.15 7.89
C VAL A 98 11.78 19.22 8.74
N SER A 99 11.38 20.38 9.26
CA SER A 99 10.12 20.54 10.01
C SER A 99 8.86 20.23 9.18
N PHE A 100 7.74 19.94 9.85
CA PHE A 100 6.48 19.46 9.26
C PHE A 100 6.03 20.24 8.01
N ASN A 101 6.12 21.57 8.08
CA ASN A 101 5.66 22.48 7.02
C ASN A 101 6.59 22.52 5.80
N ILE A 102 7.90 22.42 6.01
CA ILE A 102 8.90 22.65 4.95
C ILE A 102 9.73 21.42 4.57
N ARG A 103 9.50 20.25 5.19
CA ARG A 103 10.15 18.97 4.88
C ARG A 103 10.14 18.57 3.40
N LYS A 104 9.24 19.14 2.58
CA LYS A 104 9.20 18.89 1.12
C LYS A 104 10.24 19.69 0.32
N ARG A 105 10.83 20.74 0.91
CA ARG A 105 11.75 21.70 0.24
C ARG A 105 13.05 21.04 -0.20
N CYS A 106 13.59 20.12 0.60
CA CYS A 106 14.83 19.43 0.28
C CYS A 106 14.66 17.91 0.44
N LYS A 107 14.50 17.20 -0.69
CA LYS A 107 14.40 15.73 -0.68
C LYS A 107 15.70 15.08 -0.19
N ARG A 108 16.87 15.65 -0.53
CA ARG A 108 18.18 15.14 -0.10
C ARG A 108 18.29 15.13 1.43
N CYS A 109 18.17 16.29 2.08
CA CYS A 109 18.29 16.39 3.54
C CYS A 109 17.18 15.63 4.28
N ARG A 110 15.97 15.53 3.69
CA ARG A 110 14.93 14.68 4.26
C ARG A 110 15.31 13.19 4.23
N LEU A 111 15.86 12.70 3.11
CA LEU A 111 16.29 11.29 3.00
C LEU A 111 17.48 11.00 3.90
N GLU A 112 18.46 11.90 3.92
CA GLU A 112 19.61 11.85 4.83
C GLU A 112 19.16 11.72 6.29
N LYS A 113 18.22 12.58 6.73
CA LYS A 113 17.67 12.49 8.09
C LYS A 113 16.87 11.20 8.34
N CYS A 114 16.17 10.66 7.34
CA CYS A 114 15.52 9.35 7.47
C CYS A 114 16.55 8.24 7.73
N LEU A 115 17.63 8.17 6.92
CA LEU A 115 18.69 7.17 7.06
C LEU A 115 19.47 7.28 8.38
N GLN A 116 19.56 8.49 8.96
CA GLN A 116 20.20 8.70 10.26
C GLN A 116 19.34 8.27 11.45
N THR A 117 18.01 8.17 11.28
CA THR A 117 17.08 7.93 12.38
C THR A 117 16.53 6.51 12.43
N GLY A 118 16.72 5.69 11.39
CA GLY A 118 16.29 4.30 11.30
C GLY A 118 17.18 3.51 10.35
#